data_AF-A0A5C7GHU5-F1
#
_entry.id   AF-A0A5C7GHU5-F1
#
_cell.length_a   1.000
_cell.length_b   1.000
_cell.length_c   1.000
_cell.angle_alpha   90.00
_cell.angle_beta   90.00
_cell.angle_gamma   90.00
#
_symmetry.space_group_name_H-M   'P 1'
#
loop_
_entity.id
_entity.type
_entity.pdbx_description
1 polymer ?
#
loop_
_entity_poly.entity_id
_entity_poly.type
_entity_poly.pdbx_seq_one_letter_code
_entity_poly.pdbx_strand_id
1 'polypeptide(L)'
;MSKSELSNIIKSPYSELIKLKIGLLVRATMPEILELELISETEAKKLTESDYSKMIFDMNYPVLKIVDEDLSILDNRSIGDYTRYYAEPHYFKNARYLISSEWYDRNHEDYIRWLKRKVKID
;
A
#
# COMPACT_ATOMS: atom_id res chain seq x y z
N MET A 1 -8.33 -10.47 -6.13
CA MET A 1 -7.90 -10.34 -7.54
C MET A 1 -6.95 -11.49 -7.85
N SER A 2 -6.88 -11.98 -9.08
CA SER A 2 -5.91 -13.02 -9.44
C SER A 2 -4.50 -12.46 -9.66
N LYS A 3 -3.46 -13.28 -9.45
CA LYS A 3 -2.06 -12.92 -9.78
C LYS A 3 -1.92 -12.45 -11.24
N SER A 4 -2.65 -13.06 -12.18
CA SER A 4 -2.66 -12.68 -13.59
C SER A 4 -3.22 -11.27 -13.82
N GLU A 5 -4.33 -10.92 -13.16
CA GLU A 5 -4.92 -9.58 -13.25
C GLU A 5 -3.96 -8.53 -12.66
N LEU A 6 -3.34 -8.81 -11.52
CA LEU A 6 -2.33 -7.93 -10.92
C LEU A 6 -1.12 -7.73 -11.85
N SER A 7 -0.63 -8.81 -12.47
CA SER A 7 0.45 -8.75 -13.46
C SER A 7 0.06 -7.84 -14.63
N ASN A 8 -1.17 -7.94 -15.13
CA ASN A 8 -1.67 -7.08 -16.20
C ASN A 8 -1.70 -5.60 -15.78
N ILE A 9 -2.14 -5.28 -14.56
CA ILE A 9 -2.12 -3.91 -14.02
C ILE A 9 -0.67 -3.40 -13.96
N ILE A 10 0.26 -4.16 -13.38
CA ILE A 10 1.66 -3.73 -13.22
C ILE A 10 2.33 -3.50 -14.58
N LYS A 11 2.04 -4.37 -15.56
CA LYS A 11 2.57 -4.26 -16.94
C LYS A 11 1.86 -3.19 -17.77
N SER A 12 0.69 -2.70 -17.34
CA SER A 12 -0.07 -1.67 -18.07
C SER A 12 0.72 -0.36 -18.23
N PRO A 13 0.55 0.37 -19.34
CA PRO A 13 1.21 1.66 -19.54
C PRO A 13 0.85 2.66 -18.45
N TYR A 14 1.80 3.55 -18.13
CA TYR A 14 1.58 4.62 -17.16
C TYR A 14 0.34 5.47 -17.49
N SER A 15 0.15 5.79 -18.78
CA SER A 15 -0.97 6.57 -19.28
C SER A 15 -2.34 5.93 -19.04
N GLU A 16 -2.40 4.60 -18.85
CA GLU A 16 -3.64 3.90 -18.53
C GLU A 16 -3.88 3.86 -17.03
N LEU A 17 -2.83 3.58 -16.24
CA LEU A 17 -2.94 3.54 -14.79
C LEU A 17 -3.32 4.90 -14.19
N ILE A 18 -2.77 6.00 -14.75
CA ILE A 18 -3.04 7.35 -14.25
C ILE A 18 -4.52 7.78 -14.38
N LYS A 19 -5.31 7.09 -15.22
CA LYS A 19 -6.75 7.35 -15.37
C LYS A 19 -7.57 6.79 -14.21
N LEU A 20 -7.03 5.85 -13.43
CA LEU A 20 -7.71 5.28 -12.27
C LEU A 20 -7.66 6.27 -11.10
N LYS A 21 -8.63 6.21 -10.19
CA LYS A 21 -8.47 6.94 -8.92
C LYS A 21 -7.38 6.26 -8.09
N ILE A 22 -6.40 7.01 -7.61
CA ILE A 22 -5.26 6.45 -6.86
C ILE A 22 -5.70 5.58 -5.68
N GLY A 23 -6.68 6.02 -4.89
CA GLY A 23 -7.20 5.22 -3.78
C GLY A 23 -7.79 3.88 -4.23
N LEU A 24 -8.41 3.81 -5.40
CA LEU A 24 -8.90 2.55 -5.97
C LEU A 24 -7.73 1.68 -6.46
N LEU A 25 -6.76 2.28 -7.15
CA LEU A 25 -5.57 1.57 -7.61
C LEU A 25 -4.81 0.93 -6.44
N VAL A 26 -4.57 1.66 -5.36
CA VAL A 26 -3.89 1.16 -4.16
C VAL A 26 -4.72 0.08 -3.49
N ARG A 27 -6.01 0.32 -3.22
CA ARG A 27 -6.89 -0.67 -2.57
C ARG A 27 -7.02 -1.96 -3.38
N ALA A 28 -6.89 -1.89 -4.70
CA ALA A 28 -6.93 -3.07 -5.55
C ALA A 28 -5.58 -3.81 -5.60
N THR A 29 -4.45 -3.11 -5.50
CA THR A 29 -3.13 -3.70 -5.74
C THR A 29 -2.35 -4.03 -4.47
N MET A 30 -2.35 -3.16 -3.45
CA MET A 30 -1.53 -3.32 -2.25
C MET A 30 -1.89 -4.58 -1.42
N PRO A 31 -3.18 -4.93 -1.20
CA PRO A 31 -3.54 -6.19 -0.55
C PRO A 31 -2.90 -7.40 -1.20
N GLU A 32 -3.03 -7.50 -2.52
CA GLU A 32 -2.53 -8.62 -3.31
C GLU A 32 -0.99 -8.65 -3.32
N ILE A 33 -0.34 -7.48 -3.33
CA ILE A 33 1.13 -7.38 -3.24
C ILE A 33 1.64 -7.94 -1.91
N LEU A 34 0.93 -7.67 -0.82
CA LEU A 34 1.28 -8.18 0.51
C LEU A 34 1.04 -9.69 0.61
N GLU A 35 -0.18 -10.12 0.27
CA GLU A 35 -0.59 -11.52 0.44
C GLU A 35 0.16 -12.49 -0.49
N LEU A 36 0.54 -12.03 -1.68
CA LEU A 36 1.39 -12.79 -2.61
C LEU A 36 2.89 -12.55 -2.39
N GLU A 37 3.25 -11.78 -1.37
CA GLU A 37 4.62 -11.47 -0.95
C GLU A 37 5.52 -10.93 -2.09
N LEU A 38 4.96 -10.06 -2.93
CA LEU A 38 5.62 -9.58 -4.16
C LEU A 38 6.61 -8.43 -3.93
N ILE A 39 6.89 -8.09 -2.68
CA ILE A 39 7.92 -7.13 -2.27
C ILE A 39 8.83 -7.76 -1.22
N SER A 40 10.08 -7.30 -1.16
CA SER A 40 11.01 -7.78 -0.13
C SER A 40 10.59 -7.33 1.28
N GLU A 41 10.99 -8.08 2.30
CA GLU A 41 10.77 -7.71 3.71
C GLU A 41 11.37 -6.34 4.07
N THR A 42 12.52 -5.99 3.48
CA THR A 42 13.13 -4.67 3.66
C THR A 42 12.24 -3.55 3.10
N GLU A 43 11.60 -3.79 1.97
CA GLU A 43 10.68 -2.81 1.37
C GLU A 43 9.40 -2.69 2.21
N ALA A 44 8.83 -3.81 2.65
CA ALA A 44 7.67 -3.81 3.54
C ALA A 44 7.96 -3.04 4.84
N LYS A 45 9.13 -3.25 5.46
CA LYS A 45 9.57 -2.49 6.63
C LYS A 45 9.65 -0.99 6.34
N LYS A 46 10.26 -0.59 5.22
CA LYS A 46 10.35 0.83 4.83
C LYS A 46 8.99 1.48 4.63
N LEU A 47 8.00 0.74 4.11
CA LEU A 47 6.63 1.26 3.98
C LEU A 47 5.95 1.56 5.33
N THR A 48 6.50 1.07 6.44
CA THR A 48 6.05 1.44 7.80
C THR A 48 6.69 2.72 8.33
N GLU A 49 7.67 3.27 7.62
CA GLU A 49 8.41 4.46 8.03
C GLU A 49 7.79 5.72 7.40
N SER A 50 7.51 6.72 8.23
CA SER A 50 6.92 7.99 7.80
C SER A 50 7.84 8.75 6.84
N ASP A 51 9.15 8.78 7.12
CA ASP A 51 10.12 9.51 6.31
C ASP A 51 10.28 8.89 4.92
N TYR A 52 10.29 7.55 4.83
CA TYR A 52 10.28 6.84 3.56
C TYR A 52 8.99 7.14 2.78
N SER A 53 7.85 7.11 3.46
CA SER A 53 6.54 7.38 2.85
C SER A 53 6.46 8.80 2.31
N LYS A 54 7.02 9.78 3.04
CA LYS A 54 7.12 11.17 2.60
C LYS A 54 8.04 11.34 1.41
N MET A 55 9.21 10.73 1.44
CA MET A 55 10.21 10.82 0.38
C MET A 55 9.76 10.14 -0.92
N ILE A 56 9.10 8.98 -0.82
CA ILE A 56 8.77 8.16 -1.99
C ILE A 56 7.40 8.47 -2.56
N PHE A 57 6.42 8.82 -1.72
CA PHE A 57 5.01 8.97 -2.15
C PHE A 57 4.43 10.36 -1.85
N ASP A 58 5.17 11.28 -1.24
CA ASP A 58 4.64 12.54 -0.67
C ASP A 58 3.48 12.30 0.33
N MET A 59 3.58 11.23 1.12
CA MET A 59 2.62 10.90 2.17
C MET A 59 3.14 11.30 3.56
N ASN A 60 2.29 11.91 4.38
CA ASN A 60 2.66 12.32 5.73
C ASN A 60 2.55 11.18 6.76
N TYR A 61 1.88 10.09 6.40
CA TYR A 61 1.73 8.90 7.24
C TYR A 61 2.35 7.69 6.54
N PRO A 62 2.81 6.69 7.29
CA PRO A 62 3.26 5.42 6.74
C PRO A 62 2.25 4.80 5.77
N VAL A 63 2.72 4.26 4.66
CA VAL A 63 1.88 3.52 3.70
C VAL A 63 1.29 2.26 4.36
N LEU A 64 2.10 1.57 5.18
CA LEU A 64 1.71 0.41 5.96
C LEU A 64 1.81 0.70 7.45
N LYS A 65 0.90 0.13 8.24
CA LYS A 65 1.00 0.10 9.70
C LYS A 65 0.89 -1.34 10.17
N ILE A 66 1.85 -1.79 10.97
CA ILE A 66 1.77 -3.10 11.62
C ILE A 66 0.57 -3.09 12.58
N VAL A 67 -0.24 -4.14 12.51
CA VAL A 67 -1.34 -4.35 13.44
C VAL A 67 -0.78 -4.72 14.81
N ASP A 68 -1.19 -3.97 15.81
CA ASP A 68 -1.06 -4.34 17.21
C ASP A 68 -2.23 -5.27 17.59
N GLU A 69 -1.91 -6.52 17.90
CA GLU A 69 -2.87 -7.58 18.18
C GLU A 69 -3.63 -7.37 19.50
N ASP A 70 -3.11 -6.53 20.40
CA ASP A 70 -3.73 -6.21 21.69
C ASP A 70 -4.73 -5.05 21.60
N LEU A 71 -4.79 -4.37 20.44
CA LEU A 71 -5.67 -3.23 20.19
C LEU A 71 -6.83 -3.59 19.26
N SER A 72 -7.95 -2.87 19.40
CA SER A 72 -9.05 -3.00 18.45
C SER A 72 -8.62 -2.53 17.05
N ILE A 73 -9.33 -2.98 16.00
CA ILE A 73 -9.09 -2.47 14.63
C ILE A 73 -9.32 -0.95 14.55
N LEU A 74 -10.28 -0.43 15.32
CA LEU A 74 -10.56 1.01 15.38
C LEU A 74 -9.35 1.78 15.94
N ASP A 75 -8.74 1.29 17.02
CA ASP A 75 -7.56 1.93 17.62
C ASP A 75 -6.34 1.80 16.71
N ASN A 76 -6.14 0.62 16.13
CA ASN A 76 -5.08 0.37 15.16
C ASN A 76 -5.14 1.33 13.97
N ARG A 77 -6.33 1.61 13.43
CA ARG A 77 -6.46 2.46 12.24
C ARG A 77 -6.55 3.96 12.52
N SER A 78 -6.59 4.36 13.79
CA SER A 78 -6.76 5.76 14.19
C SER A 78 -5.42 6.43 14.53
N ILE A 79 -5.30 7.71 14.16
CA ILE A 79 -4.23 8.61 14.60
C ILE A 79 -4.92 9.88 15.09
N GLY A 80 -4.88 10.10 16.41
CA GLY A 80 -5.75 11.08 17.05
C GLY A 80 -7.22 10.73 16.78
N ASP A 81 -8.01 11.73 16.40
CA ASP A 81 -9.45 11.58 16.17
C ASP A 81 -9.82 11.05 14.78
N TYR A 82 -8.84 10.70 13.94
CA TYR A 82 -9.07 10.35 12.55
C TYR A 82 -8.63 8.94 12.22
N THR A 83 -9.47 8.20 11.48
CA THR A 83 -9.10 6.92 10.88
C THR A 83 -8.23 7.17 9.64
N ARG A 84 -6.93 6.89 9.75
CA ARG A 84 -5.93 7.13 8.69
C ARG A 84 -5.58 5.89 7.86
N TYR A 85 -6.08 4.72 8.27
CA TYR A 85 -5.87 3.44 7.59
C TYR A 85 -7.20 2.78 7.27
N TYR A 86 -7.24 1.93 6.25
CA TYR A 86 -8.38 1.06 5.99
C TYR A 86 -8.58 0.05 7.12
N ALA A 87 -9.79 -0.49 7.24
CA ALA A 87 -10.17 -1.37 8.36
C ALA A 87 -9.63 -2.80 8.21
N GLU A 88 -9.38 -3.23 6.98
CA GLU A 88 -9.04 -4.60 6.65
C GLU A 88 -7.53 -4.82 6.81
N PRO A 89 -7.10 -5.73 7.69
CA PRO A 89 -5.70 -6.11 7.81
C PRO A 89 -5.32 -7.18 6.78
N HIS A 90 -4.13 -7.04 6.21
CA HIS A 90 -3.58 -7.95 5.21
C HIS A 90 -2.31 -8.62 5.72
N TYR A 91 -2.13 -9.90 5.41
CA TYR A 91 -0.95 -10.66 5.82
C TYR A 91 0.23 -10.38 4.90
N PHE A 92 1.41 -10.30 5.49
CA PHE A 92 2.69 -10.40 4.79
C PHE A 92 3.68 -11.10 5.71
N LYS A 93 4.18 -12.28 5.30
CA LYS A 93 5.00 -13.14 6.16
C LYS A 93 4.28 -13.44 7.49
N ASN A 94 4.89 -13.07 8.61
CA ASN A 94 4.43 -13.39 9.96
C ASN A 94 3.71 -12.22 10.66
N ALA A 95 3.31 -11.18 9.92
CA ALA A 95 2.65 -10.01 10.49
C ALA A 95 1.45 -9.58 9.64
N ARG A 96 0.54 -8.84 10.28
CA ARG A 96 -0.60 -8.20 9.63
C ARG A 96 -0.36 -6.70 9.51
N TYR A 97 -0.80 -6.13 8.41
CA TYR A 97 -0.60 -4.72 8.09
C TYR A 97 -1.93 -4.08 7.69
N LEU A 98 -2.15 -2.85 8.16
CA LEU A 98 -3.16 -1.95 7.61
C LEU A 98 -2.53 -1.07 6.53
N ILE A 99 -3.34 -0.71 5.54
CA ILE A 99 -2.94 0.16 4.43
C ILE A 99 -3.50 1.56 4.68
N SER A 100 -2.68 2.59 4.49
CA SER A 100 -3.12 3.99 4.63
C SER A 100 -4.28 4.32 3.69
N SER A 101 -5.22 5.13 4.16
CA SER A 101 -6.32 5.68 3.36
C SER A 101 -6.06 7.09 2.82
N GLU A 102 -4.91 7.69 3.14
CA GLU A 102 -4.58 9.10 2.90
C GLU A 102 -3.97 9.33 1.50
N TRP A 103 -4.58 8.73 0.48
CA TRP A 103 -4.14 8.84 -0.91
C TRP A 103 -4.85 9.98 -1.63
N TYR A 104 -4.07 10.84 -2.27
CA TYR A 104 -4.54 11.99 -3.05
C TYR A 104 -3.95 11.94 -4.46
N ASP A 105 -4.56 12.65 -5.41
CA ASP A 105 -4.15 12.63 -6.82
C ASP A 105 -2.66 12.96 -7.03
N ARG A 106 -2.07 13.80 -6.16
CA ARG A 106 -0.63 14.12 -6.19
C ARG A 106 0.30 12.92 -5.93
N ASN A 107 -0.18 11.88 -5.23
CA ASN A 107 0.61 10.68 -4.90
C ASN A 107 0.62 9.66 -6.05
N HIS A 108 -0.17 9.88 -7.10
CA HIS A 108 -0.49 8.86 -8.08
C HIS A 108 0.72 8.43 -8.91
N GLU A 109 1.48 9.41 -9.39
CA GLU A 109 2.68 9.16 -10.20
C GLU A 109 3.70 8.32 -9.44
N ASP A 110 3.90 8.69 -8.17
CA ASP A 110 4.88 8.07 -7.28
C ASP A 110 4.49 6.64 -6.93
N TYR A 111 3.21 6.39 -6.68
CA TYR A 111 2.71 5.03 -6.48
C TYR A 111 2.95 4.15 -7.71
N ILE A 112 2.65 4.62 -8.92
CA ILE A 112 2.86 3.83 -10.14
C ILE A 112 4.36 3.57 -10.37
N ARG A 113 5.23 4.57 -10.13
CA ARG A 113 6.68 4.40 -10.23
C ARG A 113 7.18 3.36 -9.22
N TRP A 114 6.72 3.43 -7.98
CA TRP A 114 7.04 2.46 -6.95
C TRP A 114 6.58 1.05 -7.35
N LEU A 115 5.32 0.91 -7.78
CA LEU A 115 4.70 -0.35 -8.20
C LEU A 115 5.56 -1.06 -9.25
N LYS A 116 5.93 -0.33 -10.31
CA LYS A 116 6.75 -0.88 -11.41
C LYS A 116 8.18 -1.23 -11.03
N ARG A 117 8.76 -0.55 -10.04
CA ARG A 117 10.16 -0.77 -9.62
C ARG A 117 10.31 -1.86 -8.57
N LYS A 118 9.38 -1.92 -7.63
CA LYS A 118 9.51 -2.68 -6.38
C LYS A 118 8.77 -4.00 -6.39
N VAL A 119 7.62 -4.07 -7.07
CA VAL A 119 6.84 -5.30 -7.12
C VAL A 119 7.46 -6.29 -8.10
N LYS A 120 7.73 -7.50 -7.62
CA LYS A 120 8.29 -8.60 -8.40
C LYS A 120 7.20 -9.62 -8.68
N ILE A 121 6.68 -9.54 -9.90
CA ILE A 121 5.69 -10.48 -10.39
C ILE A 121 6.24 -11.10 -11.68
N ASP A 122 6.37 -12.42 -11.67
CA ASP A 122 6.72 -13.20 -12.86
C ASP A 122 5.54 -13.24 -13.84
#